data_AF-A0A016X173-F1
#
_entry.id   AF-A0A016X173-F1
#
_cell.length_a   1.000
_cell.length_b   1.000
_cell.length_c   1.000
_cell.angle_alpha   90.00
_cell.angle_beta   90.00
_cell.angle_gamma   90.00
#
_symmetry.space_group_name_H-M   'P 1'
#
loop_
_entity.id
_entity.type
_entity.pdbx_description
1 polymer ?
#
loop_
_entity_poly.entity_id
_entity_poly.type
_entity_poly.pdbx_seq_one_letter_code
_entity_poly.pdbx_strand_id
1 'polypeptide(L)'
;MDRITSFTASAPLPRASVSTPKPVPSLEPALPSLQLNIMHAYTRQNKTKPGSNLTERERRRLKKLLRSREQLGYSTSDRGGDFMVLTRTLDKKISRGDLSATTIYE
;
A
#
# COMPACT_ATOMS: atom_id res chain seq x y z
N MET A 1 -23.78 29.04 35.03
CA MET A 1 -23.58 28.03 33.96
C MET A 1 -23.58 28.83 32.68
N ASP A 2 -22.41 29.36 32.35
CA ASP A 2 -22.31 30.50 31.44
C ASP A 2 -21.83 29.97 30.10
N ARG A 3 -22.74 30.05 29.14
CA ARG A 3 -22.66 29.44 27.82
C ARG A 3 -21.65 30.21 26.97
N ILE A 4 -20.43 29.70 26.85
CA ILE A 4 -19.41 30.26 25.95
C ILE A 4 -19.90 30.05 24.51
N THR A 5 -20.39 31.12 23.89
CA THR A 5 -20.71 31.17 22.46
C THR A 5 -19.42 31.21 21.66
N SER A 6 -19.06 30.08 21.05
CA SER A 6 -17.98 29.99 20.08
C SER A 6 -18.30 30.85 18.85
N PHE A 7 -17.70 32.02 18.75
CA PHE A 7 -17.64 32.78 17.50
C PHE A 7 -16.57 32.15 16.61
N THR A 8 -16.97 31.24 15.72
CA THR A 8 -16.15 30.83 14.58
C THR A 8 -16.05 31.99 13.59
N ALA A 9 -15.12 32.91 13.85
CA ALA A 9 -14.71 33.91 12.86
C ALA A 9 -13.86 33.20 11.80
N SER A 10 -14.48 32.77 10.70
CA SER A 10 -13.72 32.39 9.50
C SER A 10 -13.15 33.67 8.90
N ALA A 11 -11.86 33.93 9.08
CA ALA A 11 -11.19 34.99 8.34
C ALA A 11 -11.35 34.71 6.82
N PRO A 12 -11.84 35.66 6.01
CA PRO A 12 -11.95 35.44 4.57
C PRO A 12 -10.53 35.26 4.01
N LEU A 13 -10.33 34.14 3.31
CA LEU A 13 -9.09 33.88 2.58
C LEU A 13 -8.81 35.10 1.69
N PRO A 14 -7.60 35.70 1.73
CA PRO A 14 -7.29 36.81 0.85
C PRO A 14 -7.47 36.33 -0.58
N ARG A 15 -8.44 36.91 -1.29
CA ARG A 15 -8.60 36.79 -2.74
C ARG A 15 -7.45 37.55 -3.40
N ALA A 16 -6.22 37.17 -3.10
CA ALA A 16 -5.09 37.56 -3.93
C ALA A 16 -5.41 37.00 -5.30
N SER A 17 -5.74 37.87 -6.24
CA SER A 17 -5.80 37.53 -7.66
C SER A 17 -4.47 36.87 -7.97
N VAL A 18 -4.45 35.55 -8.11
CA VAL A 18 -3.29 34.81 -8.59
C VAL A 18 -3.11 35.25 -10.04
N SER A 19 -2.36 36.33 -10.24
CA SER A 19 -2.00 36.80 -11.56
C SER A 19 -1.11 35.73 -12.16
N THR A 20 -1.57 35.11 -13.25
CA THR A 20 -0.66 34.34 -14.08
C THR A 20 0.44 35.30 -14.57
N PRO A 21 1.72 34.97 -14.35
CA PRO A 21 2.79 35.79 -14.87
C PRO A 21 2.66 35.86 -16.40
N LYS A 22 2.91 37.03 -16.98
CA LYS A 22 2.85 37.21 -18.43
C LYS A 22 3.85 36.24 -19.08
N PRO A 23 3.45 35.50 -20.14
CA PRO A 23 4.35 34.59 -20.83
C PRO A 23 5.55 35.37 -21.35
N VAL A 24 6.74 34.91 -21.01
CA VAL A 24 8.00 35.53 -21.45
C VAL A 24 8.38 34.85 -22.77
N PRO A 25 8.36 35.54 -23.92
CA PRO A 25 8.55 34.91 -25.24
C PRO A 25 9.87 34.14 -25.38
N SER A 26 10.90 34.54 -24.65
CA SER A 26 12.20 33.86 -24.64
C SER A 26 12.18 32.53 -23.90
N LEU A 27 11.23 32.30 -22.98
CA LEU A 27 11.08 31.05 -22.22
C LEU A 27 10.10 30.07 -22.86
N GLU A 28 9.18 30.55 -23.71
CA GLU A 28 8.19 29.72 -24.41
C GLU A 28 8.78 28.49 -25.14
N PRO A 29 9.93 28.55 -25.83
CA PRO A 29 10.52 27.36 -26.43
C PRO A 29 11.32 26.50 -25.43
N ALA A 30 11.81 27.09 -24.34
CA ALA A 30 12.62 26.41 -23.34
C ALA A 30 11.77 25.56 -22.38
N LEU A 31 10.56 25.99 -22.06
CA LEU A 31 9.67 25.32 -21.12
C LEU A 31 9.19 23.93 -21.61
N PRO A 32 8.66 23.77 -22.85
CA PRO A 32 8.30 22.46 -23.38
C PRO A 32 9.52 21.54 -23.52
N SER A 33 10.67 22.09 -23.91
CA SER A 33 11.93 21.35 -24.02
C SER A 33 12.38 20.82 -22.66
N LEU A 34 12.28 21.63 -21.61
CA LEU A 34 12.58 21.21 -20.24
C LEU A 34 11.61 20.12 -19.76
N GLN A 35 10.31 20.29 -19.99
CA GLN A 35 9.30 19.30 -19.62
C GLN A 35 9.57 17.95 -20.29
N LEU A 36 9.88 17.96 -21.58
CA LEU A 36 10.24 16.76 -22.34
C LEU A 36 11.51 16.11 -21.79
N ASN A 37 12.54 16.90 -21.50
CA ASN A 37 13.80 16.41 -20.92
C ASN A 37 13.60 15.76 -19.55
N ILE A 38 12.78 16.37 -18.68
CA ILE A 38 12.43 15.81 -17.37
C ILE A 38 11.71 14.46 -17.55
N MET A 39 10.70 14.41 -18.42
CA MET A 39 9.96 13.17 -18.70
C MET A 39 10.88 12.08 -19.26
N HIS A 40 11.81 12.43 -20.14
CA HIS A 40 12.82 11.51 -20.67
C HIS A 40 13.79 11.01 -19.59
N ALA A 41 14.21 11.87 -18.66
CA ALA A 41 15.06 11.48 -17.55
C ALA A 41 14.36 10.48 -16.62
N TYR A 42 13.12 10.75 -16.24
CA TYR A 42 12.33 9.84 -15.41
C TYR A 42 12.05 8.50 -16.10
N THR A 43 11.67 8.52 -17.38
CA THR A 43 11.44 7.27 -18.12
C THR A 43 12.72 6.45 -18.29
N ARG A 44 13.89 7.08 -18.44
CA ARG A 44 15.19 6.39 -18.44
C ARG A 44 15.49 5.74 -17.09
N GLN A 45 15.20 6.41 -15.97
CA GLN A 45 15.37 5.84 -14.64
C GLN A 45 14.35 4.74 -14.32
N ASN A 46 13.13 4.83 -14.85
CA ASN A 46 12.10 3.82 -14.67
C ASN A 46 12.31 2.56 -15.54
N LYS A 47 13.15 2.63 -16.59
CA LYS A 47 13.51 1.46 -17.41
C LYS A 47 14.48 0.51 -16.72
N THR A 48 15.24 0.98 -15.73
CA THR A 48 15.99 0.10 -14.85
C THR A 48 15.02 -0.52 -13.84
N LYS A 49 14.95 -1.86 -13.81
CA LYS A 49 14.15 -2.57 -12.81
C LYS A 49 14.47 -1.98 -11.43
N PRO A 50 13.47 -1.55 -10.63
CA PRO A 50 13.74 -1.01 -9.32
C PRO A 50 14.61 -2.02 -8.55
N GLY A 51 15.81 -1.58 -8.19
CA GLY A 51 16.71 -2.38 -7.38
C GLY A 51 16.02 -2.74 -6.08
N SER A 52 16.14 -3.99 -5.66
CA SER A 52 15.66 -4.39 -4.34
C SER A 52 16.44 -3.61 -3.28
N ASN A 53 15.78 -2.79 -2.48
CA ASN A 53 16.38 -2.12 -1.32
C ASN A 53 16.74 -3.10 -0.19
N LEU A 54 16.41 -4.39 -0.35
CA LEU A 54 16.74 -5.42 0.61
C LEU A 54 18.24 -5.73 0.59
N THR A 55 18.81 -5.81 1.78
CA THR A 55 20.12 -6.43 1.99
C THR A 55 20.09 -7.91 1.58
N GLU A 56 21.24 -8.49 1.23
CA GLU A 56 21.31 -9.92 0.85
C GLU A 56 20.88 -10.85 2.02
N ARG A 57 21.00 -10.40 3.27
CA ARG A 57 20.46 -11.13 4.43
C ARG A 57 18.94 -11.15 4.43
N GLU A 58 18.31 -10.00 4.21
CA GLU A 58 16.85 -9.90 4.15
C GLU A 58 16.29 -10.65 2.95
N ARG A 59 16.95 -10.55 1.79
CA ARG A 59 16.53 -11.28 0.58
C ARG A 59 16.53 -12.80 0.80
N ARG A 60 17.57 -13.34 1.45
CA ARG A 60 17.63 -14.76 1.82
C ARG A 60 16.55 -15.15 2.82
N ARG A 61 16.29 -14.30 3.83
CA ARG A 61 15.24 -14.53 4.83
C ARG A 61 13.85 -14.51 4.20
N LEU A 62 13.56 -13.55 3.34
CA LEU A 62 12.30 -13.45 2.61
C LEU A 62 12.10 -14.67 1.71
N LYS A 63 13.15 -15.11 1.01
CA LYS A 63 13.10 -16.34 0.19
C LYS A 63 12.81 -17.58 1.05
N LYS A 64 13.38 -17.67 2.26
CA LYS A 64 13.07 -18.75 3.21
C LYS A 64 11.61 -18.68 3.66
N LEU A 65 11.10 -17.50 3.98
CA LEU A 65 9.72 -17.29 4.41
C LEU A 65 8.71 -17.65 3.31
N LEU A 66 8.98 -17.25 2.06
CA LEU A 66 8.15 -17.59 0.90
C LEU A 66 8.07 -19.11 0.67
N ARG A 67 9.18 -19.84 0.85
CA ARG A 67 9.17 -21.31 0.79
C ARG A 67 8.36 -21.92 1.94
N SER A 68 8.46 -21.36 3.14
CA SER A 68 7.67 -21.81 4.28
C SER A 68 6.17 -21.52 4.11
N ARG A 69 5.80 -20.45 3.38
CA ARG A 69 4.39 -20.14 3.05
C ARG A 69 3.71 -21.26 2.26
N GLU A 70 4.42 -21.98 1.38
CA GLU A 70 3.82 -23.13 0.67
C GLU A 70 3.45 -24.29 1.60
N GLN A 71 4.10 -24.35 2.76
CA GLN A 71 3.92 -25.39 3.78
C GLN A 71 2.97 -24.97 4.91
N LEU A 72 2.76 -23.66 5.10
CA LEU A 72 1.94 -23.07 6.15
C LEU A 72 0.64 -22.52 5.56
N GLY A 73 -0.50 -23.08 6.00
CA GLY A 73 -1.82 -22.49 5.83
C GLY A 73 -2.07 -21.45 6.92
N TYR A 74 -2.57 -20.29 6.51
CA TYR A 74 -3.05 -19.27 7.44
C TYR A 74 -4.57 -19.39 7.46
N SER A 75 -5.13 -19.61 8.65
CA SER A 75 -6.57 -19.61 8.86
C SER A 75 -6.89 -18.63 9.99
N THR A 76 -8.09 -18.08 9.95
CA THR A 76 -8.61 -17.24 11.02
C THR A 76 -9.58 -18.09 11.81
N SER A 77 -9.44 -18.11 13.13
CA SER A 77 -10.36 -18.86 13.98
C SER A 77 -11.75 -18.23 13.90
N ASP A 78 -12.76 -19.07 13.66
CA ASP A 78 -14.16 -18.65 13.55
C ASP A 78 -14.71 -18.07 14.86
N ARG A 79 -14.17 -18.53 16.01
CA ARG A 79 -14.69 -18.18 17.33
C ARG A 79 -14.01 -16.98 18.00
N GLY A 80 -12.84 -16.55 17.53
CA GLY A 80 -12.05 -15.53 18.22
C GLY A 80 -11.33 -14.55 17.30
N GLY A 81 -11.34 -14.74 15.99
CA GLY A 81 -10.58 -13.91 15.06
C GLY A 81 -9.06 -14.10 15.14
N ASP A 82 -8.58 -14.99 16.01
CA ASP A 82 -7.16 -15.27 16.17
C ASP A 82 -6.59 -15.89 14.88
N PHE A 83 -5.39 -15.44 14.50
CA PHE A 83 -4.66 -15.98 13.36
C PHE A 83 -3.97 -17.28 13.76
N MET A 84 -4.44 -18.38 13.20
CA MET A 84 -3.84 -19.69 13.38
C MET A 84 -2.92 -20.01 12.20
N VAL A 85 -1.65 -20.29 12.52
CA VAL A 85 -0.67 -20.80 11.55
C VAL A 85 -0.69 -22.32 11.64
N LEU A 86 -1.30 -22.97 10.66
CA LEU A 86 -1.39 -24.42 10.56
C LEU A 86 -0.45 -24.90 9.45
N THR A 87 0.13 -26.09 9.58
CA THR A 87 0.77 -26.70 8.41
C THR A 87 -0.32 -27.21 7.48
N ARG A 88 -0.08 -27.15 6.16
CA ARG A 88 -1.04 -27.61 5.14
C ARG A 88 -1.42 -29.09 5.30
N THR A 89 -0.56 -29.88 5.95
CA THR A 89 -0.83 -31.28 6.28
C THR A 89 -1.79 -31.42 7.45
N LEU A 90 -1.68 -30.58 8.48
CA LEU A 90 -2.61 -30.54 9.61
C LEU A 90 -3.96 -29.98 9.20
N ASP A 91 -3.98 -28.89 8.44
CA ASP A 91 -5.19 -28.28 7.89
C ASP A 91 -6.03 -29.31 7.10
N LYS A 92 -5.40 -30.04 6.17
CA LYS A 92 -6.06 -31.14 5.44
C LYS A 92 -6.55 -32.28 6.33
N LYS A 93 -5.87 -32.59 7.43
CA LYS A 93 -6.30 -33.63 8.37
C LYS A 93 -7.52 -33.18 9.17
N ILE A 94 -7.54 -31.92 9.60
CA ILE A 94 -8.67 -31.32 10.31
C ILE A 94 -9.89 -31.28 9.39
N SER A 95 -9.77 -30.72 8.18
CA SER A 95 -10.90 -30.67 7.24
C SER A 95 -11.44 -32.06 6.89
N ARG A 96 -10.57 -33.08 6.77
CA ARG A 96 -11.03 -34.46 6.52
C ARG A 96 -11.68 -35.11 7.74
N GLY A 97 -11.19 -34.82 8.95
CA GLY A 97 -11.81 -35.26 10.19
C GLY A 97 -13.20 -34.67 10.36
N ASP A 98 -13.34 -33.36 10.11
CA ASP A 98 -14.63 -32.65 10.21
C ASP A 98 -15.63 -33.11 9.14
N LEU A 99 -15.18 -33.42 7.92
CA LEU A 99 -16.04 -34.01 6.87
C LEU A 99 -16.49 -35.45 7.17
N SER A 100 -15.76 -36.17 8.04
CA SER A 100 -16.13 -37.53 8.48
C SER A 100 -17.01 -37.53 9.73
N ALA A 101 -17.08 -36.41 10.44
CA ALA A 101 -18.01 -36.23 11.53
C ALA A 101 -19.39 -35.93 10.93
N THR A 102 -20.18 -36.99 10.73
CA THR A 102 -21.60 -36.93 10.40
C THR A 102 -22.36 -36.36 11.62
N THR A 103 -22.14 -35.10 11.97
CA THR A 103 -22.96 -34.39 12.94
C THR A 103 -24.26 -34.03 12.25
N ILE A 104 -25.26 -34.89 12.41
CA ILE A 104 -26.66 -34.55 12.21
C ILE A 104 -26.94 -33.40 13.19
N TYR A 105 -27.23 -32.21 12.66
CA TYR A 105 -27.79 -31.13 13.46
C TYR A 105 -29.27 -31.51 13.70
N GLU A 106 -29.62 -31.79 14.95
CA GLU A 106 -31.01 -31.82 15.43
C GLU A 106 -31.61 -30.42 15.44
#